data_AF-A0A087E127-F1
#
_entry.id   AF-A0A087E127-F1
#
_cell.length_a   1.000
_cell.length_b   1.000
_cell.length_c   1.000
_cell.angle_alpha   90.00
_cell.angle_beta   90.00
_cell.angle_gamma   90.00
#
_symmetry.space_group_name_H-M   'P 1'
#
loop_
_entity.id
_entity.type
_entity.pdbx_description
1 polymer ?
#
loop_
_entity_poly.entity_id
_entity_poly.type
_entity_poly.pdbx_seq_one_letter_code
_entity_poly.pdbx_strand_id
1 'polypeptide(L)'
;MTAGSRGYAPISMSDEAISMLVSSLMDIHREVVKERGFSLGARIPDAVRTQIEGRIESVILSSFGDHFGTKPADRFSAIFEQMAHFAYHMAKGHIFADGNKRTTMVSCFSILKSEHIETTTQDAVETRENEVYIYIQQLVTGETGEKDFSDFLRTHSQKMASTEEFKRE
;
A
#
# COMPACT_ATOMS: atom_id res chain seq x y z
N MET A 1 0.76 -7.09 30.52
CA MET A 1 -0.63 -7.03 30.00
C MET A 1 -0.67 -5.92 28.96
N THR A 2 -0.56 -6.27 27.69
CA THR A 2 -0.50 -5.32 26.56
C THR A 2 -1.91 -4.94 26.14
N ALA A 3 -2.40 -3.80 26.65
CA ALA A 3 -3.55 -3.12 26.09
C ALA A 3 -3.10 -2.42 24.79
N GLY A 4 -3.46 -2.96 23.63
CA GLY A 4 -3.25 -2.25 22.36
C GLY A 4 -3.21 -3.12 21.10
N SER A 5 -4.31 -3.75 20.70
CA SER A 5 -4.42 -4.29 19.33
C SER A 5 -5.85 -4.52 18.78
N ARG A 6 -6.92 -4.25 19.54
CA ARG A 6 -8.30 -4.57 19.07
C ARG A 6 -8.81 -3.73 17.88
N GLY A 7 -8.00 -2.83 17.32
CA GLY A 7 -8.35 -1.98 16.17
C GLY A 7 -7.64 -2.34 14.87
N TYR A 8 -6.34 -2.61 14.90
CA TYR A 8 -5.49 -2.59 13.70
C TYR A 8 -4.93 -3.96 13.35
N ALA A 9 -5.79 -4.99 13.41
CA ALA A 9 -5.38 -6.36 13.13
C ALA A 9 -4.86 -6.50 11.68
N PRO A 10 -3.86 -7.38 11.45
CA PRO A 10 -3.43 -7.74 10.11
C PRO A 10 -4.61 -8.31 9.28
N ILE A 11 -4.67 -7.96 8.00
CA ILE A 11 -5.71 -8.44 7.07
C ILE A 11 -5.23 -9.66 6.28
N SER A 12 -6.18 -10.50 5.86
CA SER A 12 -5.93 -11.64 4.98
C SER A 12 -6.86 -11.54 3.78
N MET A 13 -6.31 -11.69 2.58
CA MET A 13 -7.07 -11.58 1.33
C MET A 13 -7.24 -12.97 0.69
N SER A 14 -8.41 -13.21 0.08
CA SER A 14 -8.60 -14.39 -0.77
C SER A 14 -7.89 -14.22 -2.11
N ASP A 15 -7.69 -15.30 -2.85
CA ASP A 15 -7.06 -15.27 -4.18
C ASP A 15 -7.83 -14.35 -5.15
N GLU A 16 -9.16 -14.30 -5.05
CA GLU A 16 -9.99 -13.40 -5.85
C GLU A 16 -9.74 -11.94 -5.49
N ALA A 17 -9.66 -11.62 -4.19
CA ALA A 17 -9.36 -10.25 -3.73
C ALA A 17 -7.94 -9.82 -4.14
N ILE A 18 -6.98 -10.74 -4.12
CA ILE A 18 -5.61 -10.50 -4.61
C ILE A 18 -5.62 -10.19 -6.10
N SER A 19 -6.30 -10.99 -6.92
CA SER A 19 -6.40 -10.75 -8.37
C SER A 19 -7.07 -9.40 -8.69
N MET A 20 -8.11 -9.03 -7.93
CA MET A 20 -8.73 -7.71 -8.05
C MET A 20 -7.75 -6.59 -7.69
N LEU A 21 -6.99 -6.74 -6.61
CA LEU A 21 -6.01 -5.75 -6.18
C LEU A 21 -4.88 -5.59 -7.21
N VAL A 22 -4.39 -6.67 -7.83
CA VAL A 22 -3.43 -6.60 -8.94
C VAL A 22 -3.96 -5.68 -10.05
N SER A 23 -5.22 -5.89 -10.44
CA SER A 23 -5.87 -5.08 -11.48
C SER A 23 -5.99 -3.61 -11.06
N SER A 24 -6.43 -3.35 -9.82
CA SER A 24 -6.53 -1.98 -9.29
C SER A 24 -5.17 -1.28 -9.22
N LEU A 25 -4.10 -2.00 -8.87
CA LEU A 25 -2.74 -1.44 -8.83
C LEU A 25 -2.21 -1.08 -10.21
N MET A 26 -2.55 -1.87 -11.24
CA MET A 26 -2.25 -1.54 -12.64
C MET A 26 -2.96 -0.25 -13.07
N ASP A 27 -4.23 -0.08 -12.67
CA ASP A 27 -5.00 1.13 -12.95
C ASP A 27 -4.46 2.36 -12.19
N ILE A 28 -4.17 2.21 -10.88
CA ILE A 28 -3.52 3.25 -10.08
C ILE A 28 -2.21 3.67 -10.73
N HIS A 29 -1.38 2.70 -11.14
CA HIS A 29 -0.11 2.99 -11.78
C HIS A 29 -0.31 3.79 -13.08
N ARG A 30 -1.25 3.38 -13.92
CA ARG A 30 -1.59 4.07 -15.16
C ARG A 30 -1.99 5.52 -14.90
N GLU A 31 -2.82 5.81 -13.90
CA GLU A 31 -3.21 7.18 -13.58
C GLU A 31 -2.03 8.00 -13.05
N VAL A 32 -1.23 7.43 -12.14
CA VAL A 32 -0.04 8.09 -11.56
C VAL A 32 1.00 8.52 -12.61
N VAL A 33 1.17 7.74 -13.69
CA VAL A 33 2.18 8.05 -14.72
C VAL A 33 1.67 8.99 -15.82
N LYS A 34 0.35 9.05 -16.06
CA LYS A 34 -0.24 9.97 -17.05
C LYS A 34 0.08 11.43 -16.75
N GLU A 35 0.11 11.80 -15.48
CA GLU A 35 0.28 13.20 -15.03
C GLU A 35 1.66 13.81 -15.37
N ARG A 36 2.66 13.02 -15.78
CA ARG A 36 4.04 13.51 -16.04
C ARG A 36 4.47 13.62 -17.51
N GLY A 37 3.55 13.51 -18.47
CA GLY A 37 3.83 13.88 -19.87
C GLY A 37 4.73 12.90 -20.66
N PHE A 38 5.43 11.96 -20.02
CA PHE A 38 5.91 10.75 -20.70
C PHE A 38 4.78 9.72 -20.73
N SER A 39 3.79 9.98 -21.57
CA SER A 39 2.90 8.92 -22.02
C SER A 39 3.78 7.88 -22.70
N LEU A 40 4.04 6.76 -22.03
CA LEU A 40 4.25 5.49 -22.71
C LEU A 40 2.91 5.13 -23.40
N GLY A 41 2.53 5.94 -24.39
CA GLY A 41 1.37 5.72 -25.27
C GLY A 41 1.60 4.54 -26.21
N ALA A 42 2.79 3.92 -26.16
CA ALA A 42 3.01 2.59 -26.66
C ALA A 42 2.30 1.61 -25.72
N ARG A 43 1.24 0.96 -26.24
CA ARG A 43 0.62 -0.21 -25.61
C ARG A 43 1.74 -1.13 -25.10
N ILE A 44 1.84 -1.29 -23.77
CA ILE A 44 2.79 -2.22 -23.16
C ILE A 44 2.52 -3.59 -23.78
N PRO A 45 3.52 -4.30 -24.33
CA PRO A 45 3.33 -5.64 -24.89
C PRO A 45 2.69 -6.56 -23.85
N ASP A 46 1.77 -7.43 -24.27
CA ASP A 46 1.02 -8.29 -23.35
C ASP A 46 1.95 -9.13 -22.45
N ALA A 47 3.08 -9.62 -22.98
CA ALA A 47 4.08 -10.34 -22.20
C ALA A 47 4.71 -9.49 -21.08
N VAL A 48 4.99 -8.21 -21.34
CA VAL A 48 5.52 -7.28 -20.34
C VAL A 48 4.44 -6.98 -19.29
N ARG A 49 3.18 -6.84 -19.73
CA ARG A 49 2.04 -6.65 -18.83
C ARG A 49 1.89 -7.84 -17.87
N THR A 50 1.88 -9.06 -18.39
CA THR A 50 1.80 -10.28 -17.57
C THR A 50 2.97 -10.39 -16.59
N GLN A 51 4.18 -10.02 -17.00
CA GLN A 51 5.34 -10.00 -16.11
C GLN A 51 5.18 -8.98 -14.97
N ILE A 52 4.65 -7.79 -15.26
CA ILE A 52 4.38 -6.76 -14.26
C ILE A 52 3.29 -7.26 -13.29
N GLU A 53 2.18 -7.77 -13.81
CA GLU A 53 1.07 -8.32 -13.01
C GLU A 53 1.57 -9.42 -12.05
N GLY A 54 2.36 -10.38 -12.53
CA GLY A 54 2.93 -11.43 -11.68
C GLY A 54 3.88 -10.91 -10.60
N ARG A 55 4.62 -9.82 -10.86
CA ARG A 55 5.47 -9.18 -9.83
C ARG A 55 4.63 -8.45 -8.78
N ILE A 56 3.56 -7.78 -9.20
CA ILE A 56 2.61 -7.14 -8.28
C ILE A 56 1.95 -8.20 -7.41
N GLU A 57 1.45 -9.27 -8.02
CA GLU A 57 0.81 -10.40 -7.34
C GLU A 57 1.76 -11.01 -6.30
N SER A 58 3.03 -11.24 -6.65
CA SER A 58 4.03 -11.74 -5.70
C SER A 58 4.20 -10.83 -4.48
N VAL A 59 4.17 -9.51 -4.64
CA VAL A 59 4.26 -8.56 -3.53
C VAL A 59 2.99 -8.59 -2.67
N ILE A 60 1.81 -8.63 -3.29
CA ILE A 60 0.53 -8.73 -2.57
C ILE A 60 0.48 -10.04 -1.77
N LEU A 61 0.76 -11.18 -2.39
CA LEU A 61 0.78 -12.50 -1.73
C LEU A 61 1.73 -12.50 -0.53
N SER A 62 2.92 -11.91 -0.69
CA SER A 62 3.89 -11.82 0.40
C SER A 62 3.40 -10.95 1.58
N SER A 63 2.39 -10.11 1.41
CA SER A 63 1.92 -9.19 2.46
C SER A 63 0.56 -9.59 3.02
N PHE A 64 -0.37 -10.02 2.16
CA PHE A 64 -1.79 -10.22 2.49
C PHE A 64 -2.29 -11.63 2.23
N GLY A 65 -1.54 -12.45 1.49
CA GLY A 65 -1.88 -13.84 1.20
C GLY A 65 -1.43 -14.81 2.30
N ASP A 66 -2.07 -15.96 2.32
CA ASP A 66 -1.61 -17.12 3.05
C ASP A 66 -0.45 -17.77 2.27
N HIS A 67 0.69 -17.99 2.92
CA HIS A 67 1.87 -18.57 2.29
C HIS A 67 2.31 -19.82 3.03
N PHE A 68 2.23 -20.98 2.35
CA PHE A 68 2.53 -22.30 2.93
C PHE A 68 1.87 -22.55 4.30
N GLY A 69 0.60 -22.16 4.44
CA GLY A 69 -0.16 -22.31 5.68
C GLY A 69 0.17 -21.28 6.77
N THR A 70 1.07 -20.33 6.51
CA THR A 70 1.35 -19.21 7.40
C THR A 70 0.45 -18.03 7.04
N LYS A 71 -0.41 -17.61 7.96
CA LYS A 71 -1.31 -16.48 7.74
C LYS A 71 -0.59 -15.15 7.95
N PRO A 72 -1.08 -14.05 7.36
CA PRO A 72 -0.52 -12.74 7.64
C PRO A 72 -0.53 -12.38 9.14
N ALA A 73 -1.54 -12.82 9.90
CA ALA A 73 -1.61 -12.61 11.35
C ALA A 73 -0.52 -13.33 12.16
N ASP A 74 0.13 -14.35 11.59
CA ASP A 74 1.27 -15.04 12.20
C ASP A 74 2.61 -14.33 11.88
N ARG A 75 2.61 -13.42 10.91
CA ARG A 75 3.81 -12.73 10.38
C ARG A 75 3.90 -11.27 10.82
N PHE A 76 2.76 -10.64 11.08
CA PHE A 76 2.66 -9.23 11.39
C PHE A 76 1.82 -9.01 12.65
N SER A 77 2.21 -8.07 13.49
CA SER A 77 1.47 -7.76 14.71
C SER A 77 0.25 -6.85 14.46
N ALA A 78 0.31 -6.04 13.39
CA ALA A 78 -0.71 -5.08 13.01
C ALA A 78 -0.68 -4.81 11.49
N ILE A 79 -1.78 -4.26 10.95
CA ILE A 79 -1.88 -3.86 9.55
C ILE A 79 -0.78 -2.87 9.14
N PHE A 80 -0.28 -2.02 10.04
CA PHE A 80 0.79 -1.07 9.70
C PHE A 80 2.12 -1.77 9.37
N GLU A 81 2.43 -2.90 10.01
CA GLU A 81 3.60 -3.71 9.67
C GLU A 81 3.41 -4.39 8.32
N GLN A 82 2.19 -4.89 8.03
CA GLN A 82 1.84 -5.41 6.70
C GLN A 82 2.01 -4.37 5.61
N MET A 83 1.49 -3.16 5.83
CA MET A 83 1.58 -2.06 4.88
C MET A 83 3.00 -1.61 4.68
N ALA A 84 3.83 -1.62 5.73
CA ALA A 84 5.23 -1.29 5.58
C ALA A 84 5.99 -2.32 4.75
N HIS A 85 5.71 -3.61 4.97
CA HIS A 85 6.26 -4.69 4.16
C HIS A 85 5.82 -4.60 2.70
N PHE A 86 4.53 -4.41 2.46
CA PHE A 86 4.00 -4.16 1.12
C PHE A 86 4.70 -2.98 0.45
N ALA A 87 4.81 -1.84 1.14
CA ALA A 87 5.39 -0.64 0.59
C ALA A 87 6.88 -0.80 0.26
N TYR A 88 7.64 -1.46 1.13
CA TYR A 88 9.06 -1.74 0.91
C TYR A 88 9.24 -2.54 -0.37
N HIS A 89 8.53 -3.66 -0.51
CA HIS A 89 8.66 -4.55 -1.66
C HIS A 89 8.08 -3.95 -2.94
N MET A 90 6.99 -3.18 -2.86
CA MET A 90 6.40 -2.51 -4.01
C MET A 90 7.31 -1.39 -4.55
N ALA A 91 7.88 -0.57 -3.65
CA ALA A 91 8.66 0.60 -4.05
C ALA A 91 10.11 0.25 -4.44
N LYS A 92 10.78 -0.66 -3.72
CA LYS A 92 12.12 -1.17 -4.09
C LYS A 92 12.08 -2.22 -5.19
N GLY A 93 10.94 -2.88 -5.38
CA GLY A 93 10.82 -3.96 -6.34
C GLY A 93 11.12 -3.55 -7.78
N HIS A 94 11.15 -2.25 -8.12
CA HIS A 94 11.32 -1.75 -9.50
C HIS A 94 10.37 -2.48 -10.47
N ILE A 95 9.10 -2.60 -10.06
CA ILE A 95 8.06 -3.30 -10.81
C ILE A 95 7.80 -2.58 -12.14
N PHE A 96 7.78 -1.25 -12.09
CA PHE A 96 7.58 -0.37 -13.23
C PHE A 96 8.87 0.38 -13.60
N ALA A 97 8.92 0.92 -14.82
CA ALA A 97 10.06 1.72 -15.30
C ALA A 97 10.21 3.06 -14.56
N ASP A 98 9.10 3.71 -14.22
CA ASP A 98 9.01 4.89 -13.35
C ASP A 98 7.75 4.76 -12.48
N GLY A 99 7.53 5.67 -11.54
CA GLY A 99 6.27 5.79 -10.80
C GLY A 99 6.16 4.87 -9.59
N ASN A 100 7.07 3.92 -9.37
CA ASN A 100 7.01 2.94 -8.27
C ASN A 100 6.67 3.57 -6.91
N LYS A 101 7.37 4.66 -6.51
CA LYS A 101 7.11 5.35 -5.23
C LYS A 101 5.72 5.96 -5.13
N ARG A 102 5.29 6.66 -6.19
CA ARG A 102 3.96 7.31 -6.25
C ARG A 102 2.84 6.27 -6.29
N THR A 103 2.99 5.22 -7.09
CA THR A 103 2.07 4.08 -7.11
C THR A 103 1.99 3.45 -5.73
N THR A 104 3.14 3.18 -5.09
CA THR A 104 3.17 2.60 -3.73
C THR A 104 2.42 3.48 -2.73
N MET A 105 2.63 4.79 -2.74
CA MET A 105 1.95 5.74 -1.86
C MET A 105 0.42 5.68 -2.02
N VAL A 106 -0.08 5.86 -3.26
CA VAL A 106 -1.52 5.83 -3.55
C VAL A 106 -2.12 4.47 -3.20
N SER A 107 -1.39 3.40 -3.46
CA SER A 107 -1.81 2.03 -3.14
C SER A 107 -1.95 1.81 -1.64
N CYS A 108 -0.98 2.28 -0.84
CA CYS A 108 -1.02 2.13 0.60
C CYS A 108 -2.26 2.81 1.20
N PHE A 109 -2.55 4.04 0.78
CA PHE A 109 -3.74 4.75 1.24
C PHE A 109 -5.02 4.12 0.74
N SER A 110 -5.05 3.61 -0.50
CA SER A 110 -6.23 2.95 -1.04
C SER A 110 -6.58 1.69 -0.24
N ILE A 111 -5.58 0.89 0.15
CA ILE A 111 -5.74 -0.31 0.98
C ILE A 111 -6.14 0.06 2.41
N LEU A 112 -5.45 1.03 3.05
CA LEU A 112 -5.84 1.46 4.40
C LEU A 112 -7.28 2.00 4.43
N LYS A 113 -7.66 2.77 3.40
CA LYS A 113 -9.02 3.30 3.27
C LYS A 113 -10.07 2.21 3.07
N SER A 114 -9.77 1.12 2.35
CA SER A 114 -10.70 -0.02 2.24
C SER A 114 -10.91 -0.71 3.59
N GLU A 115 -9.94 -0.62 4.48
CA GLU A 115 -10.02 -1.09 5.88
C GLU A 115 -10.56 -0.03 6.85
N HIS A 116 -11.17 1.05 6.33
CA HIS A 116 -11.70 2.16 7.12
C HIS A 116 -10.65 2.83 8.02
N ILE A 117 -9.40 2.88 7.54
CA ILE A 117 -8.29 3.57 8.20
C ILE A 117 -7.89 4.75 7.32
N GLU A 118 -7.95 5.95 7.90
CA GLU A 118 -7.52 7.18 7.25
C GLU A 118 -6.16 7.59 7.78
N THR A 119 -5.24 7.93 6.87
CA THR A 119 -3.93 8.49 7.23
C THR A 119 -4.01 10.02 7.19
N THR A 120 -3.94 10.64 8.36
CA THR A 120 -3.88 12.08 8.56
C THR A 120 -2.44 12.56 8.42
N THR A 121 -2.04 12.87 7.20
CA THR A 121 -0.76 13.55 6.91
C THR A 121 -1.05 14.88 6.25
N GLN A 122 -0.09 15.81 6.32
CA GLN A 122 -0.25 17.09 5.64
C GLN A 122 -0.37 16.85 4.13
N ASP A 123 -1.52 17.20 3.57
CA ASP A 123 -1.76 17.16 2.13
C ASP A 123 -1.02 18.33 1.48
N ALA A 124 0.24 18.12 1.17
CA ALA A 124 1.06 19.10 0.48
C ALA A 124 0.74 19.07 -1.02
N VAL A 125 0.49 20.25 -1.59
CA VAL A 125 0.24 20.42 -3.03
C VAL A 125 1.41 19.89 -3.87
N GLU A 126 2.63 20.02 -3.36
CA GLU A 126 3.84 19.48 -3.98
C GLU A 126 4.16 18.07 -3.47
N THR A 127 4.28 17.09 -4.39
CA THR A 127 4.56 15.69 -4.03
C THR A 127 5.83 15.51 -3.20
N ARG A 128 6.84 16.38 -3.40
CA ARG A 128 8.11 16.31 -2.67
C ARG A 128 8.01 16.79 -1.23
N GLU A 129 6.94 17.52 -0.91
CA GLU A 129 6.64 18.02 0.43
C GLU A 129 5.64 17.11 1.14
N ASN A 130 5.08 16.11 0.44
CA ASN A 130 4.20 15.12 1.05
C ASN A 130 5.01 14.18 1.95
N GLU A 131 4.68 14.18 3.24
CA GLU A 131 5.41 13.42 4.26
C GLU A 131 5.47 11.92 3.97
N VAL A 132 4.38 11.33 3.45
CA VAL A 132 4.35 9.90 3.11
C VAL A 132 5.25 9.60 1.93
N TYR A 133 5.27 10.48 0.93
CA TYR A 133 6.20 10.34 -0.19
C TYR A 133 7.65 10.40 0.29
N ILE A 134 7.98 11.30 1.22
CA ILE A 134 9.32 11.41 1.82
C ILE A 134 9.68 10.11 2.56
N TYR A 135 8.79 9.59 3.40
CA TYR A 135 9.05 8.33 4.13
C TYR A 135 9.18 7.12 3.19
N ILE A 136 8.37 7.02 2.13
CA ILE A 136 8.54 5.98 1.11
C ILE A 136 9.86 6.17 0.36
N GLN A 137 10.27 7.41 0.08
CA GLN A 137 11.57 7.69 -0.51
C GLN A 137 12.70 7.22 0.40
N GLN A 138 12.66 7.55 1.70
CA GLN A 138 13.63 7.12 2.70
C GLN A 138 13.70 5.59 2.84
N LEU A 139 12.53 4.93 2.81
CA LEU A 139 12.43 3.47 2.83
C LEU A 139 13.12 2.84 1.61
N VAL A 140 12.95 3.44 0.42
CA VAL A 140 13.58 2.99 -0.82
C VAL A 140 15.08 3.30 -0.86
N THR A 141 15.53 4.44 -0.33
CA THR A 141 16.96 4.79 -0.26
C THR A 141 17.69 4.06 0.88
N GLY A 142 16.95 3.42 1.79
CA GLY A 142 17.51 2.70 2.94
C GLY A 142 17.90 3.63 4.10
N GLU A 143 17.42 4.87 4.08
CA GLU A 143 17.56 5.82 5.20
C GLU A 143 16.67 5.43 6.39
N THR A 144 15.57 4.72 6.13
CA THR A 144 14.66 4.16 7.14
C THR A 144 14.32 2.70 6.81
N GLY A 145 13.84 1.96 7.81
CA GLY A 145 13.39 0.57 7.66
C GLY A 145 11.86 0.42 7.68
N GLU A 146 11.38 -0.80 7.42
CA GLU A 146 9.96 -1.15 7.51
C GLU A 146 9.36 -0.82 8.87
N LYS A 147 10.13 -1.01 9.96
CA LYS A 147 9.69 -0.67 11.31
C LYS A 147 9.39 0.82 11.45
N ASP A 148 10.28 1.69 10.96
CA ASP A 148 10.13 3.14 11.06
C ASP A 148 8.91 3.60 10.25
N PHE A 149 8.70 3.02 9.07
CA PHE A 149 7.54 3.33 8.26
C PHE A 149 6.22 2.80 8.86
N SER A 150 6.25 1.62 9.50
CA SER A 150 5.11 1.11 10.28
C SER A 150 4.76 2.04 11.45
N ASP A 151 5.76 2.51 12.19
CA ASP A 151 5.57 3.43 13.31
C ASP A 151 5.03 4.80 12.84
N PHE A 152 5.53 5.28 11.68
CA PHE A 152 4.99 6.45 11.00
C PHE A 152 3.50 6.27 10.67
N LEU A 153 3.12 5.18 9.98
CA LEU A 153 1.73 4.91 9.61
C LEU A 153 0.84 4.81 10.85
N ARG A 154 1.31 4.16 11.91
CA ARG A 154 0.58 4.01 13.17
C ARG A 154 0.31 5.35 13.85
N THR A 155 1.27 6.27 13.81
CA THR A 155 1.18 7.59 14.45
C THR A 155 0.26 8.53 13.67
N HIS A 156 0.23 8.38 12.35
CA HIS A 156 -0.51 9.27 11.45
C HIS A 156 -1.82 8.65 10.94
N SER A 157 -2.30 7.54 11.50
CA SER A 157 -3.53 6.91 11.03
C SER A 157 -4.56 6.72 12.14
N GLN A 158 -5.82 6.89 11.77
CA GLN A 158 -6.97 6.73 12.65
C GLN A 158 -8.06 5.89 11.97
N LYS A 159 -8.82 5.13 12.75
CA LYS A 159 -10.04 4.51 12.25
C LYS A 159 -11.08 5.57 11.95
N MET A 160 -11.74 5.44 10.81
CA MET A 160 -12.91 6.22 10.49
C MET A 160 -14.06 5.80 11.43
N ALA A 161 -14.78 6.77 11.98
CA ALA A 161 -15.98 6.48 12.77
C ALA A 161 -17.02 5.81 11.87
N SER A 162 -17.63 4.72 12.35
CA SER A 162 -18.79 4.12 11.68
C SER A 162 -19.92 5.14 11.65
N THR A 163 -20.50 5.43 10.48
CA THR A 163 -21.57 6.41 10.28
C THR A 163 -22.93 6.01 10.90
N GLU A 164 -22.96 5.15 11.92
CA GLU A 164 -24.17 4.64 12.59
C GLU A 164 -24.59 5.48 13.83
N GLU A 165 -24.05 6.69 14.03
CA GLU A 165 -24.45 7.57 15.16
C GLU A 165 -25.28 8.80 14.76
N PHE A 166 -25.80 8.88 13.53
CA PHE A 166 -26.61 10.04 13.08
C PHE A 166 -28.11 9.76 12.88
N LYS A 167 -28.64 8.67 13.46
CA LYS A 167 -30.09 8.33 13.42
C LYS A 167 -30.75 8.16 14.79
N ARG A 168 -30.33 8.92 15.79
CA ARG A 168 -31.13 9.10 17.01
C ARG A 168 -31.18 10.57 17.40
N GLU A 169 -32.17 11.26 16.86
CA GLU A 169 -32.92 12.32 17.52
C GLU A 169 -34.32 12.37 16.91
#